data_AF-A0A095SF79-F1
#
_entry.id   AF-A0A095SF79-F1
#
_cell.length_a   1.000
_cell.length_b   1.000
_cell.length_c   1.000
_cell.angle_alpha   90.00
_cell.angle_beta   90.00
_cell.angle_gamma   90.00
#
_symmetry.space_group_name_H-M   'P 1'
#
loop_
_entity.id
_entity.type
_entity.pdbx_description
1 polymer ?
#
loop_
_entity_poly.entity_id
_entity_poly.type
_entity_poly.pdbx_seq_one_letter_code
_entity_poly.pdbx_strand_id
1 'polypeptide(L)'
;MRVLIAVMLMIAVAGCTHVRSSKGVNLSAEGTWLVLPLVNRTATPQAGLRGSAIVEAVLYRHGVERVEVYPETDNEGVLFEASSSASRNKMAQWVSAQNANYVVSGVVHEWRYKTGVDGEPAVGVMLEIRELPSNKIVYSGTASRAGWARDSLSETGQKVIDKLLKSVVD
;
A
#
# COMPACT_ATOMS: atom_id res chain seq x y z
N MET A 1 -17.81 -16.45 -35.48
CA MET A 1 -16.34 -16.50 -35.30
C MET A 1 -15.69 -15.12 -35.19
N ARG A 2 -15.94 -14.17 -36.12
CA ARG A 2 -15.38 -12.80 -36.04
C ARG A 2 -15.80 -11.99 -34.79
N VAL A 3 -17.06 -12.12 -34.37
CA VAL A 3 -17.58 -11.45 -33.15
C VAL A 3 -16.93 -11.99 -31.88
N LEU A 4 -16.71 -13.31 -31.80
CA LEU A 4 -16.01 -13.96 -30.68
C LEU A 4 -14.54 -13.51 -30.59
N ILE A 5 -13.86 -13.38 -31.72
CA ILE A 5 -12.49 -12.85 -31.77
C ILE A 5 -12.45 -11.38 -31.33
N ALA A 6 -13.42 -10.57 -31.73
CA ALA A 6 -13.50 -9.16 -31.34
C ALA A 6 -13.79 -8.98 -29.83
N VAL A 7 -14.66 -9.81 -29.25
CA VAL A 7 -14.93 -9.82 -27.80
C VAL A 7 -13.69 -10.29 -27.02
N MET A 8 -12.98 -11.31 -27.52
CA MET A 8 -11.76 -11.82 -26.90
C MET A 8 -10.60 -10.82 -26.96
N LEU A 9 -10.50 -10.04 -28.04
CA LEU A 9 -9.49 -8.98 -28.19
C LEU A 9 -9.78 -7.76 -27.31
N MET A 10 -11.07 -7.43 -27.08
CA MET A 10 -11.47 -6.35 -26.16
C MET A 10 -11.18 -6.64 -24.68
N ILE A 11 -11.20 -7.91 -24.27
CA ILE A 11 -10.89 -8.31 -22.88
C ILE A 11 -9.37 -8.25 -22.60
N ALA A 12 -8.53 -8.32 -23.63
CA ALA A 12 -7.08 -8.49 -23.49
C ALA A 12 -6.31 -7.22 -23.06
N VAL A 13 -6.94 -6.05 -22.99
CA VAL A 13 -6.25 -4.78 -22.67
C VAL A 13 -6.43 -4.36 -21.20
N ALA A 14 -6.99 -5.21 -20.34
CA ALA A 14 -7.19 -4.87 -18.93
C ALA A 14 -5.87 -4.39 -18.28
N GLY A 15 -5.86 -3.17 -17.72
CA GLY A 15 -4.68 -2.59 -17.08
C GLY A 15 -4.02 -3.55 -16.11
N CYS A 16 -2.83 -4.05 -16.47
CA CYS A 16 -2.09 -5.02 -15.67
C CYS A 16 -1.46 -4.33 -14.46
N THR A 17 -1.64 -4.92 -13.29
CA THR A 17 -0.84 -4.55 -12.12
C THR A 17 0.51 -5.27 -12.21
N HIS A 18 1.59 -4.52 -12.26
CA HIS A 18 2.94 -5.07 -12.19
C HIS A 18 3.35 -5.19 -10.73
N VAL A 19 3.86 -6.36 -10.31
CA VAL A 19 4.32 -6.60 -8.93
C VAL A 19 5.69 -7.30 -8.95
N ARG A 20 6.59 -6.86 -8.08
CA ARG A 20 7.84 -7.54 -7.75
C ARG A 20 7.99 -7.59 -6.23
N SER A 21 8.11 -8.78 -5.66
CA SER A 21 8.19 -8.96 -4.21
C SER A 21 9.08 -10.13 -3.82
N SER A 22 9.40 -10.21 -2.53
CA SER A 22 9.86 -11.44 -1.88
C SER A 22 8.95 -12.62 -2.26
N LYS A 23 9.53 -13.81 -2.45
CA LYS A 23 8.81 -15.02 -2.85
C LYS A 23 8.66 -15.97 -1.66
N GLY A 24 7.57 -16.75 -1.66
CA GLY A 24 7.33 -17.77 -0.65
C GLY A 24 7.19 -17.20 0.77
N VAL A 25 6.71 -15.97 0.88
CA VAL A 25 6.42 -15.34 2.17
C VAL A 25 5.07 -15.83 2.64
N ASN A 26 5.02 -16.23 3.91
CA ASN A 26 3.78 -16.57 4.57
C ASN A 26 3.87 -16.15 6.03
N LEU A 27 3.09 -15.13 6.42
CA LEU A 27 3.11 -14.50 7.73
C LEU A 27 1.79 -14.77 8.44
N SER A 28 1.86 -15.02 9.74
CA SER A 28 0.65 -15.29 10.53
C SER A 28 -0.27 -14.07 10.56
N ALA A 29 -1.57 -14.32 10.34
CA ALA A 29 -2.64 -13.35 10.56
C ALA A 29 -2.88 -13.08 12.06
N GLU A 30 -2.50 -14.03 12.92
CA GLU A 30 -2.63 -13.92 14.37
C GLU A 30 -1.67 -12.88 14.95
N GLY A 31 -2.09 -12.26 16.06
CA GLY A 31 -1.29 -11.25 16.76
C GLY A 31 -1.53 -9.83 16.27
N THR A 32 -0.59 -8.93 16.57
CA THR A 32 -0.74 -7.49 16.31
C THR A 32 0.15 -7.06 15.14
N TRP A 33 -0.46 -6.43 14.15
CA TRP A 33 0.23 -5.78 13.03
C TRP A 33 0.19 -4.26 13.20
N LEU A 34 1.35 -3.62 13.12
CA LEU A 34 1.45 -2.17 13.12
C LEU A 34 1.46 -1.63 11.69
N VAL A 35 0.79 -0.51 11.44
CA VAL A 35 0.86 0.21 10.16
C VAL A 35 1.38 1.61 10.38
N LEU A 36 2.49 1.94 9.72
CA LEU A 36 3.05 3.28 9.68
C LEU A 36 2.50 4.06 8.47
N PRO A 37 2.38 5.40 8.59
CA PRO A 37 2.18 6.27 7.45
C PRO A 37 3.20 5.99 6.34
N LEU A 38 2.71 5.78 5.12
CA LEU A 38 3.60 5.60 3.99
C LEU A 38 4.28 6.94 3.66
N VAL A 39 5.55 6.90 3.28
CA VAL A 39 6.26 8.09 2.81
C VAL A 39 5.66 8.54 1.48
N ASN A 40 5.21 9.79 1.41
CA ASN A 40 4.67 10.35 0.18
C ASN A 40 5.77 10.98 -0.68
N ARG A 41 6.12 10.37 -1.82
CA ARG A 41 7.03 10.94 -2.82
C ARG A 41 6.32 11.50 -4.04
N THR A 42 5.06 11.91 -3.86
CA THR A 42 4.22 12.46 -4.93
C THR A 42 3.85 13.91 -4.61
N ALA A 43 3.34 14.63 -5.62
CA ALA A 43 2.76 15.96 -5.42
C ALA A 43 1.31 15.90 -4.87
N THR A 44 0.73 14.70 -4.70
CA THR A 44 -0.65 14.54 -4.23
C THR A 44 -0.69 14.62 -2.71
N PRO A 45 -1.40 15.61 -2.13
CA PRO A 45 -1.47 15.75 -0.67
C PRO A 45 -1.97 14.47 0.00
N GLN A 46 -1.31 14.11 1.10
CA GLN A 46 -1.68 12.97 1.94
C GLN A 46 -1.75 11.61 1.21
N ALA A 47 -1.11 11.44 0.03
CA ALA A 47 -1.12 10.14 -0.66
C ALA A 47 -0.56 9.01 0.21
N GLY A 48 0.43 9.34 1.05
CA GLY A 48 0.99 8.42 2.04
C GLY A 48 -0.04 7.93 3.07
N LEU A 49 -0.78 8.85 3.68
CA LEU A 49 -1.85 8.56 4.66
C LEU A 49 -3.01 7.79 4.02
N ARG A 50 -3.40 8.16 2.80
CA ARG A 50 -4.40 7.41 2.02
C ARG A 50 -3.95 5.98 1.73
N GLY A 51 -2.67 5.81 1.40
CA GLY A 51 -2.06 4.52 1.18
C GLY A 51 -2.04 3.66 2.45
N SER A 52 -1.66 4.22 3.60
CA SER A 52 -1.65 3.48 4.88
C SER A 52 -3.05 3.07 5.33
N ALA A 53 -4.06 3.92 5.14
CA ALA A 53 -5.46 3.56 5.43
C ALA A 53 -5.96 2.39 4.56
N ILE A 54 -5.53 2.32 3.29
CA ILE A 54 -5.84 1.18 2.42
C ILE A 54 -5.07 -0.07 2.86
N VAL A 55 -3.81 0.06 3.29
CA VAL A 55 -3.04 -1.06 3.87
C VAL A 55 -3.77 -1.65 5.06
N GLU A 56 -4.20 -0.82 6.02
CA GLU A 56 -4.99 -1.27 7.18
C GLU A 56 -6.23 -2.08 6.75
N ALA A 57 -7.06 -1.52 5.88
CA ALA A 57 -8.28 -2.19 5.41
C ALA A 57 -7.97 -3.50 4.66
N VAL A 58 -6.88 -3.54 3.88
CA VAL A 58 -6.46 -4.73 3.14
C VAL A 58 -5.90 -5.82 4.09
N LEU A 59 -5.19 -5.46 5.15
CA LEU A 59 -4.75 -6.42 6.17
C LEU A 59 -5.94 -7.13 6.83
N TYR A 60 -6.95 -6.37 7.27
CA TYR A 60 -8.19 -6.95 7.80
C TYR A 60 -8.90 -7.84 6.77
N ARG A 61 -8.93 -7.43 5.50
CA ARG A 61 -9.52 -8.24 4.42
C ARG A 61 -8.83 -9.59 4.25
N HIS A 62 -7.52 -9.67 4.49
CA HIS A 62 -6.72 -10.90 4.41
C HIS A 62 -6.61 -11.63 5.76
N GLY A 63 -7.48 -11.32 6.73
CA GLY A 63 -7.64 -12.12 7.94
C GLY A 63 -6.84 -11.66 9.16
N VAL A 64 -6.05 -10.58 9.05
CA VAL A 64 -5.33 -10.04 10.22
C VAL A 64 -6.34 -9.59 11.29
N GLU A 65 -6.21 -10.13 12.50
CA GLU A 65 -7.20 -9.91 13.56
C GLU A 65 -7.07 -8.54 14.24
N ARG A 66 -5.83 -8.07 14.41
CA ARG A 66 -5.54 -6.79 15.08
C ARG A 66 -4.53 -5.98 14.28
N VAL A 67 -5.00 -4.85 13.76
CA VAL A 67 -4.17 -3.83 13.15
C VAL A 67 -4.18 -2.58 14.02
N GLU A 68 -3.00 -2.09 14.38
CA GLU A 68 -2.81 -0.82 15.08
C GLU A 68 -2.10 0.18 14.17
N VAL A 69 -2.71 1.33 13.95
CA VAL A 69 -2.16 2.38 13.10
C VAL A 69 -1.46 3.43 13.96
N TYR A 70 -0.30 3.91 13.51
CA TYR A 70 0.39 5.02 14.18
C TYR A 70 -0.57 6.21 14.36
N PRO A 71 -0.79 6.68 15.60
CA PRO A 71 -1.70 7.78 15.84
C PRO A 71 -1.10 9.08 15.29
N GLU A 72 -1.85 9.78 14.45
CA GLU A 72 -1.51 11.13 14.00
C GLU A 72 -1.67 12.10 15.20
N THR A 73 -0.72 12.08 16.14
CA THR A 73 -0.82 12.78 17.43
C THR A 73 -0.56 14.28 17.33
N ASP A 74 -0.04 14.73 16.22
CA ASP A 74 0.27 16.14 16.01
C ASP A 74 -0.82 16.72 15.09
N ASN A 75 -1.36 17.89 15.45
CA ASN A 75 -2.32 18.69 14.68
C ASN A 75 -1.81 19.11 13.27
N GLU A 76 -0.80 18.44 12.72
CA GLU A 76 -0.22 18.67 11.41
C GLU A 76 -1.20 18.36 10.28
N GLY A 77 -2.08 17.36 10.46
CA GLY A 77 -3.15 17.03 9.51
C GLY A 77 -2.66 16.88 8.06
N VAL A 78 -2.88 17.90 7.23
CA VAL A 78 -2.44 17.93 5.82
C VAL A 78 -0.92 18.08 5.68
N LEU A 79 -0.23 18.62 6.68
CA LEU A 79 1.20 18.91 6.68
C LEU A 79 2.08 17.76 7.17
N PHE A 80 1.49 16.65 7.63
CA PHE A 80 2.26 15.54 8.16
C PHE A 80 3.25 14.98 7.13
N GLU A 81 4.53 14.97 7.48
CA GLU A 81 5.60 14.45 6.63
C GLU A 81 6.28 13.23 7.25
N ALA A 82 5.92 12.04 6.78
CA ALA A 82 6.52 10.77 7.23
C ALA A 82 8.03 10.66 6.97
N SER A 83 8.57 11.38 5.97
CA SER A 83 10.01 11.39 5.66
C SER A 83 10.84 12.22 6.63
N SER A 84 10.23 13.14 7.37
CA SER A 84 10.96 14.03 8.27
C SER A 84 11.71 13.23 9.34
N SER A 85 12.89 13.70 9.74
CA SER A 85 13.67 13.02 10.79
C SER A 85 12.91 12.97 12.13
N ALA A 86 12.13 14.00 12.44
CA ALA A 86 11.30 14.05 13.64
C ALA A 86 10.21 12.97 13.60
N SER A 87 9.46 12.87 12.50
CA SER A 87 8.41 11.86 12.31
C SER A 87 8.98 10.45 12.35
N ARG A 88 10.12 10.20 11.69
CA ARG A 88 10.80 8.90 11.73
C ARG A 88 11.21 8.48 13.14
N ASN A 89 11.71 9.41 13.94
CA ASN A 89 12.07 9.13 15.34
C ASN A 89 10.84 8.83 16.20
N LYS A 90 9.76 9.61 16.06
CA LYS A 90 8.49 9.36 16.79
C LYS A 90 7.89 8.00 16.41
N MET A 91 7.84 7.67 15.12
CA MET A 91 7.36 6.36 14.64
C MET A 91 8.22 5.21 15.18
N ALA A 92 9.54 5.34 15.18
CA ALA A 92 10.43 4.31 15.74
C ALA A 92 10.23 4.10 17.25
N GLN A 93 10.02 5.18 18.01
CA GLN A 93 9.69 5.12 19.44
C GLN A 93 8.33 4.46 19.66
N TRP A 94 7.32 4.83 18.88
CA TRP A 94 5.99 4.24 18.96
C TRP A 94 6.01 2.74 18.67
N VAL A 95 6.69 2.29 17.61
CA VAL A 95 6.85 0.87 17.28
C VAL A 95 7.53 0.12 18.43
N SER A 96 8.59 0.69 19.00
CA SER A 96 9.35 0.07 20.10
C SER A 96 8.55 -0.05 21.40
N ALA A 97 7.48 0.75 21.56
CA ALA A 97 6.60 0.72 22.72
C ALA A 97 5.44 -0.30 22.58
N GLN A 98 5.22 -0.83 21.38
CA GLN A 98 4.15 -1.81 21.14
C GLN A 98 4.64 -3.24 21.37
N ASN A 99 3.74 -4.09 21.87
CA ASN A 99 3.91 -5.54 21.84
C ASN A 99 3.24 -6.09 20.57
N ALA A 100 3.97 -6.07 19.46
CA ALA A 100 3.46 -6.45 18.15
C ALA A 100 4.36 -7.45 17.42
N ASN A 101 3.81 -8.12 16.41
CA ASN A 101 4.48 -9.17 15.64
C ASN A 101 5.12 -8.62 14.38
N TYR A 102 4.44 -7.68 13.73
CA TYR A 102 4.89 -7.12 12.45
C TYR A 102 4.65 -5.62 12.40
N VAL A 103 5.50 -4.92 11.66
CA VAL A 103 5.27 -3.52 11.28
C VAL A 103 5.34 -3.36 9.77
N VAL A 104 4.31 -2.75 9.20
CA VAL A 104 4.23 -2.38 7.79
C VAL A 104 4.65 -0.93 7.62
N SER A 105 5.56 -0.70 6.69
CA SER A 105 6.00 0.62 6.25
C SER A 105 6.09 0.66 4.72
N GLY A 106 6.31 1.83 4.15
CA GLY A 106 6.45 1.90 2.70
C GLY A 106 6.50 3.30 2.13
N VAL A 107 6.40 3.37 0.81
CA VAL A 107 6.53 4.59 0.02
C VAL A 107 5.46 4.61 -1.07
N VAL A 108 4.82 5.76 -1.26
CA VAL A 108 3.99 6.04 -2.43
C VAL A 108 4.85 6.76 -3.46
N HIS A 109 5.13 6.11 -4.57
CA HIS A 109 5.92 6.63 -5.69
C HIS A 109 5.06 7.35 -6.73
N GLU A 110 3.80 6.94 -6.89
CA GLU A 110 2.86 7.55 -7.83
C GLU A 110 1.44 7.45 -7.27
N TRP A 111 0.67 8.52 -7.36
CA TRP A 111 -0.72 8.59 -6.92
C TRP A 111 -1.44 9.77 -7.57
N ARG A 112 -1.88 9.61 -8.83
CA ARG A 112 -2.50 10.72 -9.57
C ARG A 112 -3.40 10.24 -10.69
N TYR A 113 -4.29 11.09 -11.15
CA TYR A 113 -4.79 10.99 -12.52
C TYR A 113 -3.75 11.59 -13.47
N LYS A 114 -3.50 10.93 -14.60
CA LYS A 114 -2.64 11.47 -15.65
C LYS A 114 -3.31 12.67 -16.33
N THR A 115 -2.50 13.52 -16.94
CA THR A 115 -2.98 14.68 -17.70
C THR A 115 -3.54 14.25 -19.06
N GLY A 116 -4.67 14.83 -19.49
CA GLY A 116 -5.35 14.51 -20.75
C GLY A 116 -6.86 14.40 -20.56
N VAL A 117 -7.62 14.28 -21.66
CA VAL A 117 -9.09 14.17 -21.63
C VAL A 117 -9.55 12.89 -20.90
N ASP A 118 -8.79 11.81 -21.07
CA ASP A 118 -9.08 10.48 -20.51
C ASP A 118 -8.30 10.18 -19.24
N GLY A 119 -7.83 11.21 -18.52
CA GLY A 119 -6.83 11.14 -17.45
C GLY A 119 -6.89 9.89 -16.57
N GLU A 120 -6.13 8.86 -16.94
CA GLU A 120 -6.18 7.55 -16.29
C GLU A 120 -5.55 7.60 -14.89
N PRO A 121 -6.08 6.86 -13.90
CA PRO A 121 -5.46 6.78 -12.59
C PRO A 121 -4.17 5.96 -12.67
N ALA A 122 -3.12 6.47 -12.02
CA ALA A 122 -1.84 5.80 -11.88
C ALA A 122 -1.45 5.74 -10.39
N VAL A 123 -1.14 4.54 -9.93
CA VAL A 123 -0.66 4.29 -8.57
C VAL A 123 0.59 3.42 -8.60
N GLY A 124 1.58 3.79 -7.80
CA GLY A 124 2.81 3.05 -7.57
C GLY A 124 3.18 3.08 -6.10
N VAL A 125 3.33 1.91 -5.48
CA VAL A 125 3.59 1.75 -4.04
C VAL A 125 4.71 0.73 -3.82
N MET A 126 5.54 0.98 -2.82
CA MET A 126 6.42 -0.01 -2.20
C MET A 126 5.94 -0.26 -0.77
N LEU A 127 5.89 -1.52 -0.35
CA LEU A 127 5.68 -1.92 1.04
C LEU A 127 6.85 -2.77 1.55
N GLU A 128 7.16 -2.62 2.83
CA GLU A 128 8.11 -3.43 3.59
C GLU A 128 7.44 -3.87 4.88
N ILE A 129 7.62 -5.15 5.24
CA ILE A 129 7.16 -5.71 6.51
C ILE A 129 8.37 -6.19 7.28
N ARG A 130 8.51 -5.71 8.52
CA ARG A 130 9.49 -6.21 9.48
C ARG A 130 8.83 -7.03 10.57
N GLU A 131 9.48 -8.11 10.93
CA GLU A 131 9.17 -8.87 12.14
C GLU A 131 9.68 -8.12 13.37
N LEU A 132 8.90 -8.12 14.43
CA LEU A 132 9.22 -7.53 15.72
C LEU A 132 9.38 -8.63 16.79
N PRO A 133 10.31 -8.45 17.76
CA PRO A 133 11.20 -7.32 17.95
C PRO A 133 12.51 -7.39 17.12
N SER A 134 12.72 -8.45 16.32
CA SER A 134 13.98 -8.70 15.60
C SER A 134 14.35 -7.61 14.58
N ASN A 135 13.36 -6.81 14.17
CA ASN A 135 13.46 -5.75 13.16
C ASN A 135 13.96 -6.26 11.80
N LYS A 136 13.80 -7.57 11.53
CA LYS A 136 14.20 -8.21 10.28
C LYS A 136 13.16 -7.96 9.20
N ILE A 137 13.59 -7.53 8.01
CA ILE A 137 12.72 -7.48 6.83
C ILE A 137 12.33 -8.92 6.46
N VAL A 138 11.05 -9.24 6.58
CA VAL A 138 10.48 -10.54 6.20
C VAL A 138 9.76 -10.47 4.86
N TYR A 139 9.34 -9.28 4.44
CA TYR A 139 8.76 -9.02 3.13
C TYR A 139 9.15 -7.64 2.60
N SER A 140 9.41 -7.57 1.30
CA SER A 140 9.48 -6.32 0.56
C SER A 140 8.82 -6.52 -0.80
N GLY A 141 8.04 -5.54 -1.24
CA GLY A 141 7.36 -5.59 -2.52
C GLY A 141 7.10 -4.21 -3.10
N THR A 142 7.14 -4.11 -4.42
CA THR A 142 6.71 -2.94 -5.17
C THR A 142 5.66 -3.33 -6.19
N ALA A 143 4.63 -2.50 -6.33
CA ALA A 143 3.58 -2.69 -7.31
C ALA A 143 3.16 -1.37 -7.94
N SER A 144 2.78 -1.43 -9.21
CA SER A 144 2.23 -0.29 -9.93
C SER A 144 1.10 -0.71 -10.87
N ARG A 145 0.19 0.23 -11.12
CA ARG A 145 -0.93 0.05 -12.04
C ARG A 145 -1.29 1.40 -12.66
N ALA A 146 -1.47 1.41 -13.98
CA ALA A 146 -2.28 2.39 -14.68
C ALA A 146 -3.65 1.77 -14.94
N GLY A 147 -4.72 2.45 -14.52
CA GLY A 147 -6.10 2.05 -14.76
C GLY A 147 -6.65 2.62 -16.07
N TRP A 148 -7.97 2.55 -16.22
CA TRP A 148 -8.69 3.17 -17.34
C TRP A 148 -9.26 4.54 -16.95
N ALA A 149 -9.65 5.35 -17.94
CA ALA A 149 -10.24 6.68 -17.72
C ALA A 149 -11.43 6.71 -16.74
N ARG A 150 -12.20 5.63 -16.68
CA ARG A 150 -13.38 5.47 -15.80
C ARG A 150 -13.08 4.81 -14.45
N ASP A 151 -11.85 4.34 -14.25
CA ASP A 151 -11.44 3.78 -12.96
C ASP A 151 -11.18 4.93 -11.99
N SER A 152 -11.51 4.73 -10.71
CA SER A 152 -11.14 5.72 -9.70
C SER A 152 -9.70 5.54 -9.23
N LEU A 153 -9.05 6.64 -8.84
CA LEU A 153 -7.70 6.62 -8.28
C LEU A 153 -7.61 5.80 -6.99
N SER A 154 -8.62 5.90 -6.12
CA SER A 154 -8.69 5.12 -4.87
C SER A 154 -8.85 3.63 -5.14
N GLU A 155 -9.73 3.23 -6.07
CA GLU A 155 -9.88 1.83 -6.48
C GLU A 155 -8.58 1.27 -7.08
N THR A 156 -7.88 2.08 -7.88
CA THR A 156 -6.57 1.70 -8.45
C THR A 156 -5.57 1.45 -7.33
N GLY A 157 -5.54 2.29 -6.30
CA GLY A 157 -4.70 2.11 -5.11
C GLY A 157 -5.05 0.85 -4.31
N GLN A 158 -6.34 0.57 -4.11
CA GLN A 158 -6.80 -0.66 -3.48
C GLN A 158 -6.32 -1.90 -4.25
N LYS A 159 -6.45 -1.92 -5.58
CA LYS A 159 -5.97 -3.04 -6.41
C LYS A 159 -4.46 -3.25 -6.31
N VAL A 160 -3.68 -2.17 -6.24
CA VAL A 160 -2.21 -2.23 -6.11
C VAL A 160 -1.82 -2.81 -4.75
N ILE A 161 -2.38 -2.29 -3.66
CA ILE A 161 -2.05 -2.70 -2.29
C ILE A 161 -2.56 -4.11 -2.00
N ASP A 162 -3.78 -4.45 -2.42
CA ASP A 162 -4.32 -5.82 -2.34
C ASP A 162 -3.40 -6.82 -3.03
N LYS A 163 -2.89 -6.48 -4.22
CA LYS A 163 -2.00 -7.38 -4.96
C LYS A 163 -0.64 -7.57 -4.26
N LEU A 164 -0.14 -6.57 -3.54
CA LEU A 164 1.08 -6.68 -2.74
C LEU A 164 0.89 -7.65 -1.57
N LEU A 165 -0.24 -7.58 -0.87
CA LEU A 165 -0.49 -8.29 0.39
C LEU A 165 -1.19 -9.65 0.22
N LYS A 166 -1.80 -9.90 -0.95
CA LYS A 166 -2.62 -11.11 -1.21
C LYS A 166 -1.92 -12.45 -0.90
N SER A 167 -0.60 -12.54 -1.05
CA SER A 167 0.16 -13.77 -0.81
C SER A 167 1.14 -13.62 0.34
N VAL A 168 0.82 -12.75 1.30
CA VAL A 168 1.70 -12.42 2.43
C VAL A 168 1.13 -12.93 3.74
N VAL A 169 -0.18 -12.81 3.92
CA VAL A 169 -0.90 -13.24 5.13
C VAL A 169 -1.56 -14.59 4.83
N ASP A 170 -1.44 -15.53 5.79
CA ASP A 170 -2.08 -16.85 5.77
C ASP A 170 -3.59 -16.80 6.04
#